data_AF-A0A944ZU85-F1
#
_entry.id   AF-A0A944ZU85-F1
#
_cell.length_a   1.000
_cell.length_b   1.000
_cell.length_c   1.000
_cell.angle_alpha   90.00
_cell.angle_beta   90.00
_cell.angle_gamma   90.00
#
_symmetry.space_group_name_H-M   'P 1'
#
loop_
_entity.id
_entity.type
_entity.pdbx_description
1 polymer ?
#
loop_
_entity_poly.entity_id
_entity_poly.type
_entity_poly.pdbx_seq_one_letter_code
_entity_poly.pdbx_strand_id
1 'polypeptide(L)'
;MTEFNSSSQVSQDNLSVRERGVSSAREYSRIVETFNRVLEYKEKFRMSIEGQLASIGNQVKENIENLETLMRNIDIYVENIDTISNNLAQLQTEENSIKVRYEELLNGSTELDSVDGDKNDDLDSAGSREYLIQRRRNYLENLDKSFKRLDGELFSIEKLRSEITRARGEILVKKDDAQKKISILEENGARLLEDVKRVEMELESSINEERLLINEFKRLVSGAERTLEISDEIDHILFTYLTAAESKDIAAKNPVPAVDHH
;
A
#
# COMPACT_ATOMS: atom_id res chain seq x y z
N MET A 1 21.79 -39.67 78.89
CA MET A 1 20.45 -39.75 78.24
C MET A 1 20.21 -38.65 77.19
N THR A 2 21.21 -37.82 76.84
CA THR A 2 21.09 -36.71 75.88
C THR A 2 21.47 -37.08 74.43
N GLU A 3 22.33 -38.09 74.22
CA GLU A 3 22.83 -38.49 72.89
C GLU A 3 21.81 -39.25 72.02
N PHE A 4 20.85 -39.96 72.62
CA PHE A 4 19.78 -40.63 71.87
C PHE A 4 18.79 -39.62 71.26
N ASN A 5 18.56 -38.48 71.93
CA ASN A 5 17.70 -37.41 71.41
C ASN A 5 18.35 -36.63 70.27
N SER A 6 19.68 -36.45 70.26
CA SER A 6 20.37 -35.75 69.17
C SER A 6 20.40 -36.55 67.88
N SER A 7 20.57 -37.89 67.95
CA SER A 7 20.55 -38.77 66.78
C SER A 7 19.16 -38.84 66.11
N SER A 8 18.11 -38.87 66.93
CA SER A 8 16.72 -38.81 66.46
C SER A 8 16.41 -37.47 65.77
N GLN A 9 16.89 -36.36 66.33
CA GLN A 9 16.68 -35.02 65.76
C GLN A 9 17.38 -34.85 64.41
N VAL A 10 18.65 -35.26 64.30
CA VAL A 10 19.41 -35.20 63.03
C VAL A 10 18.75 -36.04 61.93
N SER A 11 18.20 -37.21 62.28
CA SER A 11 17.49 -38.07 61.34
C SER A 11 16.20 -37.42 60.82
N GLN A 12 15.46 -36.76 61.71
CA GLN A 12 14.23 -36.04 61.36
C GLN A 12 14.52 -34.77 60.53
N ASP A 13 15.55 -34.02 60.90
CA ASP A 13 16.00 -32.83 60.16
C ASP A 13 16.50 -33.20 58.76
N ASN A 14 17.25 -34.30 58.63
CA ASN A 14 17.71 -34.82 57.34
C ASN A 14 16.54 -35.12 56.39
N LEU A 15 15.54 -35.88 56.85
CA LEU A 15 14.34 -36.18 56.06
C LEU A 15 13.61 -34.88 55.66
N SER A 16 13.37 -33.98 56.61
CA SER A 16 12.65 -32.73 56.38
C SER A 16 13.36 -31.81 55.38
N VAL A 17 14.68 -31.65 55.50
CA VAL A 17 15.46 -30.78 54.60
C VAL A 17 15.57 -31.41 53.21
N ARG A 18 15.75 -32.73 53.11
CA ARG A 18 15.81 -33.43 51.83
C ARG A 18 14.49 -33.34 51.06
N GLU A 19 13.35 -33.57 51.73
CA GLU A 19 12.03 -33.43 51.10
C GLU A 19 11.77 -31.98 50.65
N ARG A 20 12.07 -30.99 51.49
CA ARG A 20 11.94 -29.57 51.13
C ARG A 20 12.84 -29.17 49.98
N GLY A 21 14.08 -29.65 49.95
CA GLY A 21 15.02 -29.40 48.86
C GLY A 21 14.53 -29.97 47.52
N VAL A 22 14.08 -31.23 47.53
CA VAL A 22 13.48 -31.87 46.33
C VAL A 22 12.23 -31.14 45.86
N SER A 23 11.34 -30.75 46.80
CA SER A 23 10.13 -29.99 46.46
C SER A 23 10.48 -28.63 45.86
N SER A 24 11.45 -27.91 46.43
CA SER A 24 11.85 -26.58 45.96
C SER A 24 12.49 -26.65 44.57
N ALA A 25 13.34 -27.65 44.31
CA ALA A 25 13.93 -27.87 42.99
C ALA A 25 12.85 -28.14 41.92
N ARG A 26 11.83 -28.97 42.24
CA ARG A 26 10.71 -29.24 41.33
C ARG A 26 9.88 -27.99 41.03
N GLU A 27 9.56 -27.19 42.06
CA GLU A 27 8.82 -25.94 41.87
C GLU A 27 9.62 -24.94 41.03
N TYR A 28 10.93 -24.80 41.27
CA TYR A 28 11.79 -23.95 40.45
C TYR A 28 11.81 -24.39 38.98
N SER A 29 12.03 -25.68 38.71
CA SER A 29 11.98 -26.23 37.34
C SER A 29 10.64 -25.95 36.67
N ARG A 30 9.52 -26.15 37.39
CA ARG A 30 8.18 -25.87 36.86
C ARG A 30 8.00 -24.39 36.50
N ILE A 31 8.49 -23.48 37.34
CA ILE A 31 8.43 -22.04 37.10
C ILE A 31 9.26 -21.67 35.86
N VAL A 32 10.49 -22.17 35.76
CA VAL A 32 11.38 -21.97 34.59
C VAL A 32 10.73 -22.46 33.30
N GLU A 33 10.18 -23.68 33.30
CA GLU A 33 9.46 -24.24 32.15
C GLU A 33 8.25 -23.39 31.76
N THR A 34 7.53 -22.87 32.74
CA THR A 34 6.36 -22.00 32.51
C THR A 34 6.77 -20.67 31.87
N PHE A 35 7.80 -20.01 32.41
CA PHE A 35 8.33 -18.77 31.83
C PHE A 35 8.79 -18.98 30.39
N ASN A 36 9.58 -20.03 30.13
CA ASN A 36 10.07 -20.33 28.79
C ASN A 36 8.91 -20.52 27.80
N ARG A 37 7.90 -21.31 28.17
CA ARG A 37 6.75 -21.56 27.30
C ARG A 37 5.93 -20.30 27.03
N VAL A 38 5.73 -19.45 28.03
CA VAL A 38 5.00 -18.19 27.86
C VAL A 38 5.79 -17.19 27.02
N LEU A 39 7.10 -17.07 27.23
CA LEU A 39 7.97 -16.19 26.44
C LEU A 39 8.03 -16.64 24.97
N GLU A 40 8.17 -17.93 24.70
CA GLU A 40 8.10 -18.47 23.33
C GLU A 40 6.76 -18.17 22.65
N TYR A 41 5.65 -18.28 23.39
CA TYR A 41 4.33 -17.93 22.88
C TYR A 41 4.24 -16.43 22.58
N LYS A 42 4.72 -15.56 23.49
CA LYS A 42 4.72 -14.12 23.31
C LYS A 42 5.56 -13.67 22.12
N GLU A 43 6.73 -14.27 21.92
CA GLU A 43 7.57 -14.02 20.74
C GLU A 43 6.83 -14.36 19.45
N LYS A 44 6.21 -15.55 19.36
CA LYS A 44 5.42 -15.96 18.18
C LYS A 44 4.24 -15.02 17.92
N PHE A 45 3.58 -14.59 18.99
CA PHE A 45 2.48 -13.64 18.92
C PHE A 45 2.94 -12.26 18.43
N ARG A 46 4.06 -11.74 18.96
CA ARG A 46 4.68 -10.49 18.50
C ARG A 46 5.02 -10.54 17.01
N MET A 47 5.69 -11.61 16.57
CA MET A 47 6.01 -11.84 15.15
C MET A 47 4.75 -11.89 14.26
N SER A 48 3.65 -12.47 14.75
CA SER A 48 2.37 -12.47 14.04
C SER A 48 1.80 -11.06 13.89
N ILE A 49 1.83 -10.23 14.94
CA ILE A 49 1.36 -8.84 14.90
C ILE A 49 2.23 -7.99 13.98
N GLU A 50 3.55 -8.12 14.06
CA GLU A 50 4.49 -7.44 13.16
C GLU A 50 4.23 -7.83 11.69
N GLY A 51 3.95 -9.10 11.43
CA GLY A 51 3.53 -9.58 10.11
C GLY A 51 2.21 -8.96 9.63
N GLN A 52 1.23 -8.79 10.51
CA GLN A 52 -0.01 -8.09 10.20
C GLN A 52 0.23 -6.60 9.87
N LEU A 53 1.06 -5.90 10.65
CA LEU A 53 1.44 -4.51 10.37
C LEU A 53 2.14 -4.37 9.02
N ALA A 54 3.04 -5.30 8.67
CA ALA A 54 3.70 -5.31 7.37
C ALA A 54 2.69 -5.50 6.22
N SER A 55 1.70 -6.40 6.41
CA SER A 55 0.62 -6.62 5.44
C SER A 55 -0.24 -5.37 5.25
N ILE A 56 -0.67 -4.73 6.34
CA ILE A 56 -1.44 -3.48 6.30
C ILE A 56 -0.61 -2.36 5.65
N GLY A 57 0.69 -2.28 5.95
CA GLY A 57 1.62 -1.33 5.34
C GLY A 57 1.68 -1.47 3.81
N ASN A 58 1.68 -2.70 3.29
CA ASN A 58 1.61 -2.93 1.84
C ASN A 58 0.27 -2.46 1.25
N GLN A 59 -0.85 -2.72 1.94
CA GLN A 59 -2.17 -2.26 1.50
C GLN A 59 -2.27 -0.73 1.50
N VAL A 60 -1.72 -0.06 2.52
CA VAL A 60 -1.66 1.41 2.59
C VAL A 60 -0.85 1.96 1.42
N LYS A 61 0.31 1.36 1.13
CA LYS A 61 1.16 1.76 0.00
C LYS A 61 0.42 1.64 -1.33
N GLU A 62 -0.21 0.49 -1.60
CA GLU A 62 -1.00 0.28 -2.82
C GLU A 62 -2.17 1.29 -2.92
N ASN A 63 -2.84 1.57 -1.80
CA ASN A 63 -3.93 2.55 -1.76
C ASN A 63 -3.44 3.96 -2.12
N ILE A 64 -2.26 4.36 -1.63
CA ILE A 64 -1.63 5.66 -1.96
C ILE A 64 -1.26 5.71 -3.44
N GLU A 65 -0.58 4.70 -3.97
CA GLU A 65 -0.19 4.65 -5.39
C GLU A 65 -1.40 4.74 -6.34
N ASN A 66 -2.51 4.08 -5.97
CA ASN A 66 -3.76 4.17 -6.70
C ASN A 66 -4.40 5.57 -6.63
N LEU A 67 -4.37 6.22 -5.46
CA LEU A 67 -4.84 7.59 -5.29
C LEU A 67 -4.03 8.58 -6.14
N GLU A 68 -2.71 8.51 -6.09
CA GLU A 68 -1.82 9.37 -6.89
C GLU A 68 -2.09 9.24 -8.38
N THR A 69 -2.29 8.00 -8.85
CA THR A 69 -2.63 7.72 -10.25
C THR A 69 -3.97 8.34 -10.64
N LEU A 70 -5.00 8.21 -9.80
CA LEU A 70 -6.32 8.79 -10.07
C LEU A 70 -6.30 10.32 -10.05
N MET A 71 -5.59 10.93 -9.10
CA MET A 71 -5.41 12.38 -9.04
C MET A 71 -4.79 12.90 -10.33
N ARG A 72 -3.70 12.27 -10.78
CA ARG A 72 -3.05 12.63 -12.05
C ARG A 72 -3.99 12.47 -13.25
N ASN A 73 -4.81 11.41 -13.28
CA ASN A 73 -5.78 11.22 -14.35
C ASN A 73 -6.85 12.33 -14.35
N ILE A 74 -7.30 12.78 -13.18
CA ILE A 74 -8.25 13.90 -13.07
C ILE A 74 -7.65 15.19 -13.60
N ASP A 75 -6.39 15.50 -13.28
CA ASP A 75 -5.71 16.68 -13.80
C ASP A 75 -5.65 16.64 -15.34
N ILE A 76 -5.31 15.49 -15.92
CA ILE A 76 -5.32 15.28 -17.37
C ILE A 76 -6.73 15.47 -17.95
N TYR A 77 -7.78 14.97 -17.28
CA TYR A 77 -9.16 15.17 -17.73
C TYR A 77 -9.57 16.63 -17.69
N VAL A 78 -9.16 17.39 -16.68
CA VAL A 78 -9.40 18.83 -16.58
C VAL A 78 -8.73 19.57 -17.75
N GLU A 79 -7.44 19.32 -17.97
CA GLU A 79 -6.69 19.93 -19.07
C GLU A 79 -7.30 19.61 -20.45
N ASN A 80 -7.74 18.36 -20.65
CA ASN A 80 -8.41 17.96 -21.88
C ASN A 80 -9.77 18.65 -22.06
N ILE A 81 -10.54 18.83 -20.98
CA ILE A 81 -11.83 19.55 -21.02
C ILE A 81 -11.60 21.02 -21.39
N ASP A 82 -10.56 21.65 -20.85
CA ASP A 82 -10.21 23.04 -21.16
C ASP A 82 -9.76 23.18 -22.62
N THR A 83 -8.92 22.27 -23.09
CA THR A 83 -8.49 22.19 -24.49
C THR A 83 -9.69 22.04 -25.44
N ILE A 84 -10.60 21.13 -25.12
CA ILE A 84 -11.84 20.96 -25.89
C ILE A 84 -12.69 22.24 -25.88
N SER A 85 -12.81 22.91 -24.74
CA SER A 85 -13.58 24.14 -24.61
C SER A 85 -13.01 25.26 -25.48
N ASN A 86 -11.68 25.38 -25.55
CA ASN A 86 -10.99 26.30 -26.44
C ASN A 86 -11.23 25.96 -27.92
N ASN A 87 -11.15 24.68 -28.29
CA ASN A 87 -11.41 24.24 -29.67
C ASN A 87 -12.85 24.53 -30.10
N LEU A 88 -13.84 24.34 -29.21
CA LEU A 88 -15.23 24.67 -29.49
C LEU A 88 -15.43 26.17 -29.73
N ALA A 89 -14.75 27.03 -28.95
CA ALA A 89 -14.79 28.48 -29.15
C ALA A 89 -14.15 28.91 -30.48
N GLN A 90 -13.05 28.25 -30.88
CA GLN A 90 -12.42 28.48 -32.18
C GLN A 90 -13.36 28.09 -33.33
N LEU A 91 -13.97 26.90 -33.28
CA LEU A 91 -14.94 26.45 -34.27
C LEU A 91 -16.14 27.39 -34.38
N GLN A 92 -16.62 27.93 -33.26
CA GLN A 92 -17.69 28.93 -33.26
C GLN A 92 -17.26 30.23 -33.96
N THR A 93 -16.01 30.65 -33.78
CA THR A 93 -15.46 31.83 -34.45
C THR A 93 -15.32 31.62 -35.96
N GLU A 94 -14.83 30.45 -36.38
CA GLU A 94 -14.73 30.06 -37.79
C GLU A 94 -16.12 29.96 -38.44
N GLU A 95 -17.07 29.32 -37.76
CA GLU A 95 -18.46 29.21 -38.22
C GLU A 95 -19.09 30.59 -38.46
N ASN A 96 -18.89 31.52 -37.53
CA ASN A 96 -19.38 32.88 -37.67
C ASN A 96 -18.69 33.61 -38.84
N SER A 97 -17.38 33.46 -39.01
CA SER A 97 -16.68 34.04 -40.16
C SER A 97 -17.20 33.51 -41.50
N ILE A 98 -17.54 32.23 -41.57
CA ILE A 98 -18.09 31.62 -42.79
C ILE A 98 -19.51 32.14 -43.04
N LYS A 99 -20.34 32.24 -42.00
CA LYS A 99 -21.70 32.80 -42.10
C LYS A 99 -21.69 34.24 -42.58
N VAL A 100 -20.77 35.08 -42.08
CA VAL A 100 -20.61 36.46 -42.58
C VAL A 100 -20.28 36.48 -44.07
N ARG A 101 -19.31 35.67 -44.53
CA ARG A 101 -18.98 35.56 -45.96
C ARG A 101 -20.15 35.04 -46.80
N TYR A 102 -20.94 34.13 -46.23
CA TYR A 102 -22.16 33.61 -46.86
C TYR A 102 -23.19 34.72 -47.08
N GLU A 103 -23.42 35.55 -46.06
CA GLU A 103 -24.32 36.70 -46.11
C GLU A 103 -23.80 37.78 -47.09
N GLU A 104 -22.50 38.06 -47.11
CA GLU A 104 -21.88 38.99 -48.07
C GLU A 104 -22.11 38.55 -49.53
N LEU A 105 -21.93 37.25 -49.82
CA LEU A 105 -22.21 36.68 -51.14
C LEU A 105 -23.70 36.75 -51.48
N LEU A 106 -24.58 36.47 -50.52
CA LEU A 106 -26.03 36.53 -50.71
C LEU A 106 -26.52 37.95 -51.01
N ASN A 107 -25.91 38.94 -50.35
CA ASN A 107 -26.21 40.36 -50.52
C ASN A 107 -25.51 40.98 -51.74
N GLY A 108 -24.70 40.22 -52.49
CA GLY A 108 -23.95 40.70 -53.64
C GLY A 108 -22.90 41.77 -53.30
N SER A 109 -22.43 41.80 -52.05
CA SER A 109 -21.45 42.78 -51.56
C SER A 109 -20.00 42.35 -51.82
N THR A 110 -19.79 41.26 -52.55
CA THR A 110 -18.48 40.73 -52.89
C THR A 110 -17.91 41.41 -54.13
N GLU A 111 -16.65 41.87 -54.05
CA GLU A 111 -15.83 42.32 -55.18
C GLU A 111 -15.45 41.13 -56.11
N LEU A 112 -16.44 40.39 -56.61
CA LEU A 112 -16.23 39.32 -57.60
C LEU A 112 -15.99 39.88 -59.03
N ASP A 113 -15.94 41.21 -59.18
CA ASP A 113 -15.93 41.89 -60.49
C ASP A 113 -14.75 42.86 -60.71
N SER A 114 -13.59 42.55 -60.13
CA SER A 114 -12.32 43.19 -60.53
C SER A 114 -11.57 42.31 -61.53
N VAL A 115 -12.20 42.02 -62.68
CA VAL A 115 -11.46 41.57 -63.87
C VAL A 115 -11.29 42.78 -64.75
N ASP A 116 -10.03 43.22 -64.81
CA ASP A 116 -9.45 44.26 -65.64
C ASP A 116 -10.31 44.65 -66.84
N GLY A 117 -10.66 45.94 -66.87
CA GLY A 117 -10.93 46.62 -68.11
C GLY A 117 -9.63 46.73 -68.90
N ASP A 118 -9.28 45.67 -69.63
CA ASP A 118 -8.32 45.81 -70.71
C ASP A 118 -9.07 46.09 -72.01
N LYS A 119 -8.78 47.28 -72.53
CA LYS A 119 -9.40 47.89 -73.70
C LYS A 119 -8.92 47.13 -74.92
N ASN A 120 -9.82 46.49 -75.65
CA ASN A 120 -9.64 46.36 -77.09
C ASN A 120 -10.97 46.62 -77.80
N ASP A 121 -10.92 47.67 -78.60
CA ASP A 121 -11.87 48.07 -79.62
C ASP A 121 -12.15 46.91 -80.60
N ASP A 122 -13.30 47.02 -81.28
CA ASP A 122 -13.87 46.10 -82.29
C ASP A 122 -14.59 44.87 -81.74
N LEU A 123 -15.83 45.09 -81.28
CA LEU A 123 -16.84 44.04 -81.24
C LEU A 123 -18.08 44.43 -82.05
N ASP A 124 -18.28 43.69 -83.13
CA ASP A 124 -19.58 43.50 -83.77
C ASP A 124 -20.66 43.33 -82.71
N SER A 125 -21.80 44.02 -82.89
CA SER A 125 -22.91 44.05 -81.94
C SER A 125 -23.47 42.67 -81.57
N ALA A 126 -23.16 41.62 -82.34
CA ALA A 126 -23.50 40.22 -82.02
C ALA A 126 -22.49 39.54 -81.07
N GLY A 127 -21.19 39.88 -81.15
CA GLY A 127 -20.13 39.35 -80.28
C GLY A 127 -20.16 39.93 -78.87
N SER A 128 -20.60 41.19 -78.72
CA SER A 128 -20.75 41.85 -77.42
C SER A 128 -21.85 41.22 -76.55
N ARG A 129 -22.94 40.75 -77.16
CA ARG A 129 -24.03 40.05 -76.46
C ARG A 129 -23.63 38.65 -76.01
N GLU A 130 -22.98 37.88 -76.88
CA GLU A 130 -22.50 36.53 -76.53
C GLU A 130 -21.43 36.59 -75.43
N TYR A 131 -20.53 37.59 -75.48
CA TYR A 131 -19.57 37.86 -74.42
C TYR A 131 -20.24 38.15 -73.07
N LEU A 132 -21.28 39.00 -73.04
CA LEU A 132 -22.05 39.29 -71.81
C LEU A 132 -22.79 38.04 -71.29
N ILE A 133 -23.33 37.21 -72.17
CA ILE A 133 -23.97 35.93 -71.81
C ILE A 133 -22.92 35.00 -71.18
N GLN A 134 -21.72 34.91 -71.76
CA GLN A 134 -20.65 34.08 -71.25
C GLN A 134 -20.11 34.60 -69.91
N ARG A 135 -19.91 35.91 -69.76
CA ARG A 135 -19.50 36.54 -68.48
C ARG A 135 -20.53 36.26 -67.39
N ARG A 136 -21.82 36.39 -67.70
CA ARG A 136 -22.91 36.05 -66.77
C ARG A 136 -22.88 34.57 -66.39
N ARG A 137 -22.69 33.66 -67.36
CA ARG A 137 -22.57 32.21 -67.07
C ARG A 137 -21.40 31.92 -66.14
N ASN A 138 -20.22 32.46 -66.43
CA ASN A 138 -19.02 32.28 -65.62
C ASN A 138 -19.21 32.83 -64.18
N TYR A 139 -19.84 34.00 -64.04
CA TYR A 139 -20.17 34.57 -62.74
C TYR A 139 -21.10 33.65 -61.93
N LEU A 140 -22.19 33.17 -62.55
CA LEU A 140 -23.13 32.26 -61.89
C LEU A 140 -22.49 30.93 -61.50
N GLU A 141 -21.61 30.39 -62.35
CA GLU A 141 -20.87 29.16 -62.03
C GLU A 141 -19.88 29.37 -60.87
N ASN A 142 -19.18 30.50 -60.84
CA ASN A 142 -18.27 30.85 -59.74
C ASN A 142 -19.02 31.09 -58.43
N LEU A 143 -20.21 31.68 -58.50
CA LEU A 143 -21.09 31.89 -57.35
C LEU A 143 -21.58 30.55 -56.77
N ASP A 144 -22.06 29.64 -57.63
CA ASP A 144 -22.48 28.28 -57.24
C ASP A 144 -21.32 27.49 -56.59
N LYS A 145 -20.12 27.55 -57.17
CA LYS A 145 -18.91 26.95 -56.57
C LYS A 145 -18.59 27.55 -55.20
N SER A 146 -18.74 28.86 -55.04
CA SER A 146 -18.46 29.55 -53.77
C SER A 146 -19.44 29.13 -52.68
N PHE A 147 -20.74 29.09 -52.97
CA PHE A 147 -21.75 28.60 -52.02
C PHE A 147 -21.52 27.15 -51.63
N LYS A 148 -21.31 26.25 -52.61
CA LYS A 148 -21.01 24.84 -52.34
C LYS A 148 -19.78 24.65 -51.45
N ARG A 149 -18.75 25.48 -51.62
CA ARG A 149 -17.57 25.46 -50.75
C ARG A 149 -17.93 25.86 -49.32
N LEU A 150 -18.64 26.97 -49.12
CA LEU A 150 -19.04 27.43 -47.79
C LEU A 150 -20.00 26.45 -47.09
N ASP A 151 -20.95 25.85 -47.83
CA ASP A 151 -21.83 24.80 -47.31
C ASP A 151 -21.01 23.59 -46.84
N GLY A 152 -19.98 23.18 -47.60
CA GLY A 152 -19.07 22.11 -47.24
C GLY A 152 -18.22 22.42 -46.00
N GLU A 153 -17.74 23.65 -45.87
CA GLU A 153 -17.00 24.13 -44.69
C GLU A 153 -17.90 24.13 -43.44
N LEU A 154 -19.12 24.68 -43.53
CA LEU A 154 -20.10 24.67 -42.43
C LEU A 154 -20.46 23.25 -41.99
N PHE A 155 -20.69 22.34 -42.96
CA PHE A 155 -20.96 20.95 -42.65
C PHE A 155 -19.78 20.27 -41.93
N SER A 156 -18.55 20.58 -42.33
CA SER A 156 -17.35 20.04 -41.70
C SER A 156 -17.20 20.54 -40.26
N ILE A 157 -17.48 21.83 -40.01
CA ILE A 157 -17.50 22.41 -38.65
C ILE A 157 -18.56 21.73 -37.79
N GLU A 158 -19.78 21.54 -38.28
CA GLU A 158 -20.86 20.88 -37.53
C GLU A 158 -20.46 19.46 -37.10
N LYS A 159 -19.86 18.70 -38.04
CA LYS A 159 -19.39 17.35 -37.77
C LYS A 159 -18.31 17.35 -36.68
N LEU A 160 -17.31 18.22 -36.80
CA LEU A 160 -16.22 18.30 -35.83
C LEU A 160 -16.72 18.75 -34.46
N ARG A 161 -17.62 19.73 -34.41
CA ARG A 161 -18.27 20.20 -33.18
C ARG A 161 -19.01 19.07 -32.48
N SER A 162 -19.74 18.26 -33.23
CA SER A 162 -20.45 17.08 -32.69
C SER A 162 -19.48 16.04 -32.12
N GLU A 163 -18.40 15.73 -32.83
CA GLU A 163 -17.38 14.77 -32.40
C GLU A 163 -16.67 15.22 -31.12
N ILE A 164 -16.24 16.48 -31.07
CA ILE A 164 -15.54 17.06 -29.92
C ILE A 164 -16.47 17.19 -28.70
N THR A 165 -17.74 17.56 -28.92
CA THR A 165 -18.75 17.61 -27.84
C THR A 165 -18.99 16.23 -27.25
N ARG A 166 -19.07 15.18 -28.09
CA ARG A 166 -19.17 13.80 -27.62
C ARG A 166 -17.94 13.39 -26.82
N ALA A 167 -16.74 13.67 -27.32
CA ALA A 167 -15.49 13.38 -26.61
C ALA A 167 -15.44 14.07 -25.23
N ARG A 168 -15.90 15.32 -25.14
CA ARG A 168 -16.04 16.04 -23.87
C ARG A 168 -16.96 15.30 -22.90
N GLY A 169 -18.10 14.81 -23.39
CA GLY A 169 -19.04 14.01 -22.59
C GLY A 169 -18.40 12.74 -22.04
N GLU A 170 -17.66 12.00 -22.86
CA GLU A 170 -16.95 10.79 -22.43
C GLU A 170 -15.88 11.08 -21.37
N ILE A 171 -15.13 12.18 -21.51
CA ILE A 171 -14.13 12.60 -20.52
C ILE A 171 -14.78 13.01 -19.21
N LEU A 172 -15.93 13.71 -19.25
CA LEU A 172 -16.67 14.07 -18.05
C LEU A 172 -17.14 12.84 -17.26
N VAL A 173 -17.62 11.80 -17.94
CA VAL A 173 -17.98 10.52 -17.31
C VAL A 173 -16.75 9.86 -16.67
N LYS A 174 -15.63 9.79 -17.39
CA LYS A 174 -14.38 9.23 -16.85
C LYS A 174 -13.87 10.01 -15.64
N LYS A 175 -14.01 11.33 -15.64
CA LYS A 175 -13.65 12.19 -14.50
C LYS A 175 -14.54 11.91 -13.28
N ASP A 176 -15.85 11.79 -13.47
CA ASP A 176 -16.79 11.46 -12.40
C ASP A 176 -16.52 10.07 -11.79
N ASP A 177 -16.26 9.08 -12.65
CA ASP A 177 -15.89 7.72 -12.22
C ASP A 177 -14.56 7.69 -11.45
N ALA A 178 -13.56 8.47 -11.89
CA ALA A 178 -12.30 8.62 -11.17
C ALA A 178 -12.52 9.28 -9.79
N GLN A 179 -13.36 10.31 -9.71
CA GLN A 179 -13.68 10.98 -8.45
C GLN A 179 -14.36 10.02 -7.45
N LYS A 180 -15.31 9.21 -7.92
CA LYS A 180 -15.95 8.18 -7.09
C LYS A 180 -14.95 7.16 -6.54
N LYS A 181 -14.01 6.71 -7.39
CA LYS A 181 -12.94 5.81 -6.97
C LYS A 181 -12.01 6.43 -5.93
N ILE A 182 -11.70 7.73 -6.06
CA ILE A 182 -10.92 8.46 -5.04
C ILE A 182 -11.64 8.40 -3.70
N SER A 183 -12.93 8.73 -3.64
CA SER A 183 -13.67 8.69 -2.36
C SER A 183 -13.67 7.30 -1.70
N ILE A 184 -13.77 6.23 -2.49
CA ILE A 184 -13.67 4.85 -1.99
C ILE A 184 -12.28 4.57 -1.41
N LEU A 185 -11.22 4.99 -2.11
CA LEU A 185 -9.85 4.78 -1.65
C LEU A 185 -9.49 5.66 -0.44
N GLU A 186 -10.06 6.86 -0.32
CA GLU A 186 -9.93 7.71 0.86
C GLU A 186 -10.58 7.05 2.09
N GLU A 187 -11.80 6.51 1.93
CA GLU A 187 -12.48 5.77 2.99
C GLU A 187 -11.69 4.50 3.38
N ASN A 188 -11.20 3.75 2.39
CA ASN A 188 -10.36 2.58 2.62
C ASN A 188 -9.06 2.96 3.35
N GLY A 189 -8.41 4.05 2.95
CA GLY A 189 -7.22 4.58 3.61
C GLY A 189 -7.48 4.95 5.07
N ALA A 190 -8.63 5.56 5.37
CA ALA A 190 -9.03 5.87 6.74
C ALA A 190 -9.21 4.60 7.60
N ARG A 191 -9.84 3.56 7.04
CA ARG A 191 -9.99 2.26 7.73
C ARG A 191 -8.65 1.58 7.97
N LEU A 192 -7.76 1.56 6.97
CA LEU A 192 -6.42 1.01 7.12
C LEU A 192 -5.63 1.74 8.21
N LEU A 193 -5.74 3.07 8.30
CA LEU A 193 -5.08 3.85 9.34
C LEU A 193 -5.61 3.53 10.75
N GLU A 194 -6.91 3.30 10.89
CA GLU A 194 -7.51 2.84 12.14
C GLU A 194 -7.02 1.44 12.51
N ASP A 195 -6.93 0.54 11.53
CA ASP A 195 -6.37 -0.80 11.70
C ASP A 195 -4.91 -0.76 12.15
N VAL A 196 -4.07 0.08 11.53
CA VAL A 196 -2.67 0.30 11.97
C VAL A 196 -2.64 0.70 13.43
N LYS A 197 -3.39 1.73 13.83
CA LYS A 197 -3.40 2.22 15.23
C LYS A 197 -3.82 1.14 16.20
N ARG A 198 -4.85 0.35 15.86
CA ARG A 198 -5.33 -0.75 16.72
C ARG A 198 -4.22 -1.80 16.90
N VAL A 199 -3.61 -2.23 15.81
CA VAL A 199 -2.59 -3.29 15.82
C VAL A 199 -1.29 -2.80 16.49
N GLU A 200 -0.91 -1.54 16.30
CA GLU A 200 0.22 -0.91 17.02
C GLU A 200 0.00 -0.86 18.53
N MET A 201 -1.22 -0.54 18.98
CA MET A 201 -1.56 -0.58 20.41
C MET A 201 -1.47 -2.00 20.98
N GLU A 202 -1.93 -3.01 20.23
CA GLU A 202 -1.83 -4.42 20.62
C GLU A 202 -0.35 -4.88 20.70
N LEU A 203 0.47 -4.47 19.73
CA LEU A 203 1.91 -4.73 19.72
C LEU A 203 2.59 -4.12 20.95
N GLU A 204 2.33 -2.84 21.23
CA GLU A 204 2.91 -2.14 22.37
C GLU A 204 2.50 -2.78 23.70
N SER A 205 1.22 -3.18 23.83
CA SER A 205 0.75 -3.93 25.01
C SER A 205 1.51 -5.26 25.16
N SER A 206 1.65 -6.01 24.07
CA SER A 206 2.37 -7.29 24.10
C SER A 206 3.84 -7.15 24.46
N ILE A 207 4.53 -6.14 23.92
CA ILE A 207 5.93 -5.85 24.24
C ILE A 207 6.10 -5.48 25.71
N ASN A 208 5.17 -4.70 26.27
CA ASN A 208 5.20 -4.32 27.68
C ASN A 208 4.99 -5.53 28.60
N GLU A 209 4.05 -6.42 28.28
CA GLU A 209 3.85 -7.68 29.02
C GLU A 209 5.09 -8.59 28.94
N GLU A 210 5.66 -8.75 27.75
CA GLU A 210 6.87 -9.55 27.55
C GLU A 210 8.04 -8.98 28.36
N ARG A 211 8.21 -7.66 28.38
CA ARG A 211 9.24 -6.98 29.18
C ARG A 211 9.07 -7.24 30.67
N LEU A 212 7.83 -7.20 31.18
CA LEU A 212 7.54 -7.52 32.59
C LEU A 212 7.90 -8.97 32.92
N LEU A 213 7.51 -9.91 32.06
CA LEU A 213 7.84 -11.33 32.22
C LEU A 213 9.36 -11.56 32.23
N ILE A 214 10.10 -10.96 31.29
CA ILE A 214 11.55 -11.07 31.21
C ILE A 214 12.22 -10.51 32.47
N ASN A 215 11.79 -9.33 32.94
CA ASN A 215 12.36 -8.71 34.13
C ASN A 215 12.15 -9.55 35.38
N GLU A 216 10.93 -10.08 35.54
CA GLU A 216 10.62 -10.94 36.68
C GLU A 216 11.38 -12.27 36.60
N PHE A 217 11.49 -12.85 35.40
CA PHE A 217 12.24 -14.09 35.22
C PHE A 217 13.73 -13.90 35.50
N LYS A 218 14.34 -12.80 35.03
CA LYS A 218 15.72 -12.43 35.36
C LYS A 218 15.92 -12.31 36.88
N ARG A 219 14.99 -11.62 37.57
CA ARG A 219 15.04 -11.47 39.04
C ARG A 219 15.02 -12.83 39.74
N LEU A 220 14.16 -13.74 39.29
CA LEU A 220 14.02 -15.09 39.86
C LEU A 220 15.27 -15.94 39.64
N VAL A 221 15.82 -15.94 38.41
CA VAL A 221 17.05 -16.67 38.08
C VAL A 221 18.23 -16.15 38.89
N SER A 222 18.46 -14.83 38.93
CA SER A 222 19.55 -14.26 39.74
C SER A 222 19.39 -14.49 41.23
N GLY A 223 18.14 -14.57 41.72
CA GLY A 223 17.85 -14.96 43.10
C GLY A 223 18.26 -16.41 43.37
N ALA A 224 17.89 -17.34 42.49
CA ALA A 224 18.24 -18.75 42.62
C ALA A 224 19.75 -18.97 42.54
N GLU A 225 20.44 -18.34 41.58
CA GLU A 225 21.90 -18.42 41.42
C GLU A 225 22.63 -18.05 42.73
N ARG A 226 22.26 -16.92 43.34
CA ARG A 226 22.86 -16.47 44.61
C ARG A 226 22.61 -17.42 45.78
N THR A 227 21.48 -18.12 45.78
CA THR A 227 21.13 -19.06 46.87
C THR A 227 21.74 -20.45 46.69
N LEU A 228 22.27 -20.76 45.50
CA LEU A 228 22.92 -22.03 45.20
C LEU A 228 24.44 -21.99 45.47
N GLU A 229 24.98 -20.82 45.81
CA GLU A 229 26.38 -20.69 46.25
C GLU A 229 26.55 -21.37 47.61
N ILE A 230 27.37 -22.43 47.65
CA ILE A 230 27.73 -23.16 48.88
C ILE A 230 29.18 -22.87 49.26
N SER A 231 29.48 -22.95 50.57
CA SER A 231 30.85 -22.74 51.06
C SER A 231 31.78 -23.89 50.67
N ASP A 232 33.04 -23.58 50.40
CA ASP A 232 34.09 -24.54 50.04
C ASP A 232 34.19 -25.75 50.98
N GLU A 233 33.95 -25.56 52.28
CA GLU A 233 33.95 -26.65 53.28
C GLU A 233 32.82 -27.66 53.01
N ILE A 234 31.61 -27.18 52.78
CA ILE A 234 30.44 -28.01 52.47
C ILE A 234 30.56 -28.63 51.08
N ASP A 235 31.10 -27.89 50.12
CA ASP A 235 31.40 -28.39 48.77
C ASP A 235 32.35 -29.60 48.83
N HIS A 236 33.45 -29.46 49.57
CA HIS A 236 34.40 -30.54 49.80
C HIS A 236 33.76 -31.75 50.49
N ILE A 237 32.92 -31.54 51.51
CA ILE A 237 32.18 -32.61 52.19
C ILE A 237 31.27 -33.33 51.18
N LEU A 238 30.43 -32.61 50.45
CA LEU A 238 29.49 -33.20 49.49
C LEU A 238 30.22 -34.05 48.46
N PHE A 239 31.24 -33.52 47.79
CA PHE A 239 31.91 -34.21 46.70
C PHE A 239 32.83 -35.35 47.14
N THR A 240 33.49 -35.24 48.30
CA THR A 240 34.32 -36.32 48.85
C THR A 240 33.46 -37.51 49.26
N TYR A 241 32.34 -37.27 49.96
CA TYR A 241 31.43 -38.35 50.35
C TYR A 241 30.65 -38.92 49.16
N LEU A 242 30.29 -38.11 48.16
CA LEU A 242 29.67 -38.61 46.93
C LEU A 242 30.61 -39.55 46.18
N THR A 243 31.86 -39.13 45.98
CA THR A 243 32.89 -39.92 45.27
C THR A 243 33.15 -41.25 45.99
N ALA A 244 33.22 -41.23 47.33
CA ALA A 244 33.38 -42.45 48.12
C ALA A 244 32.15 -43.37 48.06
N ALA A 245 30.94 -42.81 48.02
CA ALA A 245 29.71 -43.58 47.88
C ALA A 245 29.58 -44.22 46.49
N GLU A 246 29.86 -43.47 45.43
CA GLU A 246 29.87 -43.95 44.04
C GLU A 246 30.93 -45.04 43.82
N SER A 247 32.13 -44.86 44.38
CA SER A 247 33.22 -45.86 44.30
C SER A 247 32.83 -47.18 44.98
N LYS A 248 32.13 -47.13 46.11
CA LYS A 248 31.61 -48.31 46.80
C LYS A 248 30.51 -49.01 46.01
N ASP A 249 29.62 -48.25 45.38
CA ASP A 249 28.53 -48.80 44.57
C ASP A 249 29.07 -49.47 43.28
N ILE A 250 30.15 -48.94 42.70
CA ILE A 250 30.88 -49.55 41.58
C ILE A 250 31.58 -50.86 42.02
N ALA A 251 32.25 -50.85 43.18
CA ALA A 251 32.90 -52.05 43.73
C ALA A 251 31.88 -53.15 44.13
N ALA A 252 30.67 -52.76 44.56
CA ALA A 252 29.59 -53.70 44.86
C ALA A 252 28.93 -54.30 43.61
N LYS A 253 28.88 -53.55 42.49
CA LYS A 253 28.35 -54.03 41.21
C LYS A 253 29.33 -54.90 40.42
N ASN A 254 30.64 -54.79 40.67
CA ASN A 254 31.69 -55.64 40.11
C ASN A 254 32.48 -56.36 41.21
N PRO A 255 31.94 -57.41 41.85
CA PRO A 255 32.71 -58.21 42.78
C PRO A 255 33.79 -58.96 41.98
N VAL A 256 35.04 -58.54 42.12
CA VAL A 256 36.18 -59.33 41.64
C VAL A 256 36.15 -60.65 42.43
N PRO A 257 36.08 -61.82 41.77
CA PRO A 257 36.07 -63.08 42.49
C PRO A 257 37.41 -63.25 43.18
N ALA A 258 37.38 -63.48 44.50
CA ALA A 258 38.56 -63.89 45.24
C ALA A 258 39.03 -65.23 44.69
N VAL A 259 40.23 -65.22 44.08
CA VAL A 259 40.97 -66.43 43.76
C VAL A 259 41.56 -66.94 45.07
N ASP A 260 40.89 -67.90 45.70
CA ASP A 260 41.48 -68.67 46.80
C ASP A 260 42.55 -69.60 46.21
N HIS A 261 43.82 -69.26 46.42
CA HIS A 261 44.92 -70.20 46.26
C HIS A 261 45.15 -70.94 47.58
N HIS A 262 44.97 -72.27 47.50
CA HIS A 262 45.31 -73.38 48.40
C HIS A 262 46.12 -73.10 49.68
#